data_AF-A0A959CW14-F1
#
_entry.id   AF-A0A959CW14-F1
#
_cell.length_a   1.000
_cell.length_b   1.000
_cell.length_c   1.000
_cell.angle_alpha   90.00
_cell.angle_beta   90.00
_cell.angle_gamma   90.00
#
_symmetry.space_group_name_H-M   'P 1'
#
loop_
_entity.id
_entity.type
_entity.pdbx_description
1 polymer ?
#
loop_
_entity_poly.entity_id
_entity_poly.type
_entity_poly.pdbx_seq_one_letter_code
_entity_poly.pdbx_strand_id
1 'polypeptide(L)'
;MLRLRKYYRYYRHSTYRLIHWFATHISDRNYQIIVSIIIGAVSGLVAVGLKFLVFLLKEWIQGSDPTRERLIFVFLPLGGIICTIAFVRLLLRRPVNPGLSELIYAISQKKVNLARYETYAHAVSSALTVGFGGSVGLEAPIIRTGSAIGANLASIMQVGRKRQTLFLACGAAAGMSAIFNSPVAGVIFAFEVLLTDMALHSFIPLLISAATGAVVARLLYYEQLFFLPTKDWAIDGIPFYVLLAILCGLLSVTMIRTNLRITSYFNELKRPVVKVGLGGLAIGLLIFLMPPLFGEGYETVNNLLAGQFQSILEHSPFYWLYDNPFFLIGFALAALAAKIFASSITLAIGGNGGVFAPSMFLGATLGFAFAHSINLLDWVELQEPNFVAVAMAGLLSGVFKSPLTAIFFIAELTGGYGLFVPLMLVSALSYFVSLYFEPHSIFTRELFQKGLWVPPHERDLSILKEMSLRGLIETNFRKVHPEMS
;
A
#
# COMPACT_ATOMS: atom_id res chain seq x y z
N MET A 1 16.92 33.30 19.72
CA MET A 1 17.51 32.78 20.98
C MET A 1 16.65 32.96 22.24
N LEU A 2 15.65 33.85 22.30
CA LEU A 2 14.87 34.09 23.55
C LEU A 2 13.62 33.21 23.76
N ARG A 3 13.12 32.49 22.74
CA ARG A 3 11.96 31.58 22.89
C ARG A 3 12.31 30.15 23.37
N LEU A 4 13.60 29.81 23.47
CA LEU A 4 14.06 28.46 23.84
C LEU A 4 14.16 28.23 25.37
N ARG A 5 14.19 29.29 26.19
CA ARG A 5 14.42 29.16 27.65
C ARG A 5 13.23 28.59 28.43
N LYS A 6 11.98 28.74 27.95
CA LYS A 6 10.79 28.30 28.70
C LYS A 6 10.44 26.82 28.53
N TYR A 7 11.11 26.11 27.61
CA TYR A 7 10.85 24.69 27.31
C TYR A 7 11.83 23.71 28.00
N TYR A 8 12.72 24.23 28.84
CA TYR A 8 13.83 23.48 29.48
C TYR A 8 13.40 22.41 30.49
N ARG A 9 12.11 22.30 30.83
CA ARG A 9 11.69 21.63 32.08
C ARG A 9 11.09 20.22 31.92
N TYR A 10 11.18 19.55 30.76
CA TYR A 10 10.48 18.26 30.62
C TYR A 10 11.13 17.13 29.79
N TYR A 11 12.34 17.28 29.20
CA TYR A 11 12.96 16.22 28.40
C TYR A 11 14.38 15.84 28.85
N ARG A 12 14.58 14.52 28.97
CA ARG A 12 15.76 13.76 29.43
C ARG A 12 17.09 14.31 28.87
N HIS A 13 18.05 14.62 29.75
CA HIS A 13 19.28 15.38 29.47
C HIS A 13 20.23 14.81 28.38
N SER A 14 20.20 13.51 28.08
CA SER A 14 21.19 12.87 27.19
C SER A 14 20.88 13.04 25.70
N THR A 15 19.62 12.87 25.29
CA THR A 15 19.20 13.01 23.89
C THR A 15 19.34 14.45 23.39
N TYR A 16 19.05 15.42 24.26
CA TYR A 16 19.14 16.84 23.91
C TYR A 16 20.60 17.29 23.72
N ARG A 17 21.55 16.78 24.53
CA ARG A 17 22.98 17.06 24.34
C ARG A 17 23.48 16.55 22.98
N LEU A 18 23.07 15.34 22.60
CA LEU A 18 23.42 14.74 21.31
C LEU A 18 22.87 15.58 20.14
N ILE A 19 21.58 15.93 20.20
CA ILE A 19 20.92 16.74 19.15
C ILE A 19 21.55 18.13 19.05
N HIS A 20 21.86 18.77 20.18
CA HIS A 20 22.51 20.08 20.21
C HIS A 20 23.94 20.03 19.65
N TRP A 21 24.69 18.97 19.97
CA TRP A 21 26.03 18.75 19.39
C TRP A 21 25.95 18.56 17.87
N PHE A 22 25.02 17.72 17.39
CA PHE A 22 24.80 17.50 15.96
C PHE A 22 24.40 18.79 15.22
N ALA A 23 23.50 19.58 15.80
CA ALA A 23 23.04 20.84 15.21
C ALA A 23 24.12 21.95 15.20
N THR A 24 25.15 21.85 16.05
CA THR A 24 26.21 22.85 16.16
C THR A 24 27.47 22.50 15.37
N HIS A 25 27.73 21.20 15.13
CA HIS A 25 28.99 20.72 14.52
C HIS A 25 28.84 20.17 13.09
N ILE A 26 27.61 19.94 12.61
CA ILE A 26 27.37 19.32 11.29
C ILE A 26 26.63 20.28 10.36
N SER A 27 27.06 20.35 9.10
CA SER A 27 26.36 21.11 8.06
C SER A 27 24.95 20.56 7.82
N ASP A 28 24.02 21.44 7.45
CA ASP A 28 22.61 21.09 7.25
C ASP A 28 22.39 19.92 6.26
N ARG A 29 23.27 19.78 5.26
CA ARG A 29 23.22 18.70 4.25
C ARG A 29 23.69 17.37 4.83
N ASN A 30 24.81 17.37 5.54
CA ASN A 30 25.36 16.15 6.17
C ASN A 30 24.40 15.63 7.26
N TYR A 31 23.76 16.57 7.97
CA TYR A 31 22.74 16.24 8.95
C TYR A 31 21.57 15.45 8.33
N GLN A 32 21.02 15.91 7.20
CA GLN A 32 19.92 15.21 6.53
C GLN A 32 20.31 13.79 6.07
N ILE A 33 21.54 13.62 5.60
CA ILE A 33 22.05 12.31 5.15
C ILE A 33 22.13 11.33 6.33
N ILE A 34 22.77 11.73 7.43
CA ILE A 34 22.91 10.88 8.63
C ILE A 34 21.55 10.45 9.16
N VAL A 35 20.62 11.39 9.26
CA VAL A 35 19.25 11.10 9.74
C VAL A 35 18.54 10.13 8.80
N SER A 36 18.71 10.28 7.50
CA SER A 36 18.08 9.40 6.50
C SER A 36 18.62 7.97 6.56
N ILE A 37 19.92 7.79 6.85
CA ILE A 37 20.52 6.47 7.11
C ILE A 37 19.89 5.84 8.35
N ILE A 38 19.77 6.58 9.45
CA ILE A 38 19.16 6.07 10.69
C ILE A 38 17.70 5.67 10.45
N ILE A 39 16.92 6.52 9.78
CA ILE A 39 15.53 6.20 9.42
C ILE A 39 15.47 4.95 8.55
N GLY A 40 16.38 4.84 7.58
CA GLY A 40 16.47 3.71 6.67
C GLY A 40 16.74 2.41 7.40
N ALA A 41 17.73 2.40 8.29
CA ALA A 41 18.11 1.23 9.06
C ALA A 41 17.00 0.78 10.01
N VAL A 42 16.39 1.71 10.77
CA VAL A 42 15.32 1.38 11.71
C VAL A 42 14.06 0.89 10.97
N SER A 43 13.68 1.55 9.88
CA SER A 43 12.52 1.12 9.08
C SER A 43 12.76 -0.24 8.43
N GLY A 44 13.99 -0.50 7.97
CA GLY A 44 14.40 -1.80 7.43
C GLY A 44 14.31 -2.91 8.47
N LEU A 45 14.80 -2.70 9.69
CA LEU A 45 14.68 -3.67 10.79
C LEU A 45 13.22 -4.00 11.12
N VAL A 46 12.35 -2.99 11.13
CA VAL A 46 10.92 -3.22 11.39
C VAL A 46 10.24 -3.97 10.24
N ALA A 47 10.63 -3.72 8.99
CA ALA A 47 10.13 -4.46 7.84
C ALA A 47 10.54 -5.95 7.88
N VAL A 48 11.79 -6.24 8.25
CA VAL A 48 12.27 -7.61 8.45
C VAL A 48 11.50 -8.29 9.59
N GLY A 49 11.34 -7.61 10.73
CA GLY A 49 10.56 -8.13 11.86
C GLY A 49 9.10 -8.43 11.49
N LEU A 50 8.49 -7.60 10.66
CA LEU A 50 7.15 -7.83 10.11
C LEU A 50 7.08 -9.12 9.27
N LYS A 51 7.99 -9.28 8.30
CA LYS A 51 8.05 -10.50 7.47
C LYS A 51 8.28 -11.74 8.32
N PHE A 52 9.22 -11.68 9.26
CA PHE A 52 9.53 -12.79 10.15
C PHE A 52 8.31 -13.19 10.99
N LEU A 53 7.54 -12.22 11.52
CA LEU A 53 6.34 -12.53 12.30
C LEU A 53 5.25 -13.18 11.45
N VAL A 54 5.05 -12.71 10.21
CA VAL A 54 4.09 -13.33 9.28
C VAL A 54 4.51 -14.74 8.89
N PHE A 55 5.82 -14.96 8.65
CA PHE A 55 6.38 -16.28 8.36
C PHE A 55 6.13 -17.26 9.51
N LEU A 56 6.45 -16.87 10.75
CA LEU A 56 6.20 -17.70 11.93
C LEU A 56 4.72 -18.06 12.10
N LEU A 57 3.82 -17.11 11.85
CA LEU A 57 2.37 -17.37 11.91
C LEU A 57 1.97 -18.39 10.84
N LYS A 58 2.44 -18.24 9.60
CA LYS A 58 2.14 -19.16 8.51
C LYS A 58 2.66 -20.57 8.78
N GLU A 59 3.90 -20.71 9.24
CA GLU A 59 4.48 -22.02 9.62
C GLU A 59 3.68 -22.68 10.76
N TRP A 60 3.27 -21.90 11.77
CA TRP A 60 2.46 -22.41 12.86
C TRP A 60 1.09 -22.94 12.39
N ILE A 61 0.51 -22.31 11.38
CA ILE A 61 -0.76 -22.73 10.77
C ILE A 61 -0.57 -23.97 9.89
N GLN A 62 0.46 -24.00 9.03
CA GLN A 62 0.72 -25.09 8.08
C GLN A 62 1.35 -26.34 8.72
N GLY A 63 1.99 -26.21 9.88
CA GLY A 63 2.56 -27.35 10.62
C GLY A 63 1.54 -28.29 11.27
N SER A 64 0.24 -28.14 10.99
CA SER A 64 -0.85 -28.84 11.67
C SER A 64 -1.69 -29.72 10.73
N ASP A 65 -1.41 -31.03 10.70
CA ASP A 65 -2.17 -32.15 10.09
C ASP A 65 -3.10 -31.82 8.85
N PRO A 66 -2.70 -32.19 7.61
CA PRO A 66 -3.33 -31.80 6.33
C PRO A 66 -4.84 -32.03 6.16
N THR A 67 -5.40 -32.96 6.93
CA THR A 67 -6.83 -33.33 6.85
C THR A 67 -7.72 -32.52 7.79
N ARG A 68 -7.17 -31.99 8.90
CA ARG A 68 -7.87 -31.06 9.80
C ARG A 68 -7.87 -29.62 9.29
N GLU A 69 -6.97 -29.29 8.36
CA GLU A 69 -6.73 -27.95 7.84
C GLU A 69 -7.98 -27.33 7.17
N ARG A 70 -8.72 -28.06 6.33
CA ARG A 70 -9.72 -27.44 5.44
C ARG A 70 -10.82 -26.65 6.16
N LEU A 71 -11.32 -27.14 7.30
CA LEU A 71 -12.37 -26.44 8.08
C LEU A 71 -11.79 -25.33 8.97
N ILE A 72 -10.56 -25.49 9.45
CA ILE A 72 -9.87 -24.49 10.28
C ILE A 72 -9.59 -23.21 9.47
N PHE A 73 -9.28 -23.35 8.17
CA PHE A 73 -9.05 -22.22 7.26
C PHE A 73 -10.26 -21.28 7.13
N VAL A 74 -11.48 -21.76 7.33
CA VAL A 74 -12.69 -20.90 7.33
C VAL A 74 -12.70 -19.95 8.53
N PHE A 75 -12.24 -20.42 9.70
CA PHE A 75 -12.27 -19.62 10.92
C PHE A 75 -10.99 -18.81 11.15
N LEU A 76 -9.92 -19.11 10.41
CA LEU A 76 -8.62 -18.48 10.61
C LEU A 76 -8.63 -16.95 10.37
N PRO A 77 -9.18 -16.43 9.26
CA PRO A 77 -9.23 -14.98 9.03
C PRO A 77 -10.07 -14.27 10.10
N LEU A 78 -11.15 -14.90 10.56
CA LEU A 78 -11.98 -14.39 11.66
C LEU A 78 -11.15 -14.29 12.95
N GLY A 79 -10.40 -15.34 13.30
CA GLY A 79 -9.48 -15.35 14.43
C GLY A 79 -8.42 -14.25 14.34
N GLY A 80 -7.79 -14.08 13.17
CA GLY A 80 -6.82 -13.02 12.90
C GLY A 80 -7.38 -11.62 13.16
N ILE A 81 -8.59 -11.35 12.67
CA ILE A 81 -9.25 -10.04 12.85
C ILE A 81 -9.63 -9.81 14.31
N ILE A 82 -10.11 -10.84 15.02
CA ILE A 82 -10.39 -10.75 16.46
C ILE A 82 -9.09 -10.44 17.23
N CYS A 83 -7.99 -11.12 16.92
CA CYS A 83 -6.67 -10.85 17.50
C CYS A 83 -6.19 -9.42 17.22
N THR A 84 -6.36 -8.94 15.98
CA THR A 84 -6.04 -7.56 15.60
C THR A 84 -6.85 -6.55 16.41
N ILE A 85 -8.17 -6.75 16.53
CA ILE A 85 -9.05 -5.86 17.31
C ILE A 85 -8.70 -5.91 18.80
N ALA A 86 -8.40 -7.09 19.34
CA ALA A 86 -7.99 -7.27 20.72
C ALA A 86 -6.67 -6.53 21.00
N PHE A 87 -5.68 -6.65 20.11
CA PHE A 87 -4.42 -5.91 20.20
C PHE A 87 -4.64 -4.40 20.21
N VAL A 88 -5.46 -3.88 19.30
CA VAL A 88 -5.76 -2.43 19.21
C VAL A 88 -6.54 -1.93 20.44
N ARG A 89 -7.58 -2.65 20.87
CA ARG A 89 -8.47 -2.20 21.96
C ARG A 89 -7.89 -2.43 23.35
N LEU A 90 -7.30 -3.60 23.61
CA LEU A 90 -6.85 -3.98 24.95
C LEU A 90 -5.44 -3.48 25.24
N LEU A 91 -4.53 -3.62 24.28
CA LEU A 91 -3.10 -3.32 24.46
C LEU A 91 -2.77 -1.87 24.11
N LEU A 92 -3.12 -1.42 22.89
CA LEU A 92 -2.80 -0.06 22.45
C LEU A 92 -3.74 1.01 23.05
N ARG A 93 -5.03 0.68 23.22
CA ARG A 93 -6.09 1.58 23.70
C ARG A 93 -6.16 2.90 22.91
N ARG A 94 -5.79 2.86 21.63
CA ARG A 94 -5.72 4.00 20.71
C ARG A 94 -6.14 3.56 19.31
N PRO A 95 -6.76 4.44 18.51
CA PRO A 95 -7.20 4.09 17.16
C PRO A 95 -5.98 3.80 16.27
N VAL A 96 -6.09 2.75 15.47
CA VAL A 96 -5.15 2.39 14.41
C VAL A 96 -5.97 2.36 13.13
N ASN A 97 -5.83 3.40 12.33
CA ASN A 97 -6.61 3.51 11.09
C ASN A 97 -5.83 2.84 9.96
N PRO A 98 -6.38 1.82 9.30
CA PRO A 98 -5.68 1.11 8.22
C PRO A 98 -5.54 1.98 6.96
N GLY A 99 -4.64 1.56 6.05
CA GLY A 99 -4.48 2.18 4.73
C GLY A 99 -3.72 3.51 4.70
N LEU A 100 -3.44 4.01 3.49
CA LEU A 100 -2.59 5.20 3.28
C LEU A 100 -3.35 6.53 3.22
N SER A 101 -4.68 6.50 3.12
CA SER A 101 -5.52 7.69 2.94
C SER A 101 -5.25 8.74 4.03
N GLU A 102 -5.22 8.33 5.30
CA GLU A 102 -4.94 9.29 6.40
C GLU A 102 -3.52 9.83 6.40
N LEU A 103 -2.54 9.03 5.94
CA LEU A 103 -1.17 9.48 5.82
C LEU A 103 -1.06 10.59 4.77
N ILE A 104 -1.69 10.39 3.61
CA ILE A 104 -1.77 11.40 2.53
C ILE A 104 -2.50 12.65 3.05
N TYR A 105 -3.62 12.47 3.76
CA TYR A 105 -4.36 13.57 4.37
C TYR A 105 -3.52 14.36 5.41
N ALA A 106 -2.75 13.67 6.25
CA ALA A 106 -1.88 14.31 7.25
C ALA A 106 -0.78 15.15 6.59
N ILE A 107 -0.21 14.65 5.48
CA ILE A 107 0.77 15.38 4.67
C ILE A 107 0.12 16.60 3.99
N SER A 108 -1.06 16.45 3.38
CA SER A 108 -1.75 17.55 2.69
C SER A 108 -2.16 18.66 3.65
N GLN A 109 -2.57 18.31 4.88
CA GLN A 109 -2.90 19.25 5.95
C GLN A 109 -1.69 19.87 6.65
N LYS A 110 -0.46 19.53 6.20
CA LYS A 110 0.81 19.95 6.83
C LYS A 110 0.88 19.58 8.32
N LYS A 111 0.12 18.56 8.75
CA LYS A 111 0.04 18.01 10.12
C LYS A 111 0.78 16.68 10.16
N VAL A 112 2.10 16.75 10.06
CA VAL A 112 3.00 15.58 9.90
C VAL A 112 3.33 14.89 11.23
N ASN A 113 2.53 15.10 12.28
CA ASN A 113 2.81 14.57 13.62
C ASN A 113 2.08 13.23 13.81
N LEU A 114 2.75 12.14 13.43
CA LEU A 114 2.26 10.78 13.64
C LEU A 114 2.56 10.32 15.07
N ALA A 115 1.64 9.57 15.67
CA ALA A 115 1.80 9.18 17.06
C ALA A 115 2.92 8.14 17.23
N ARG A 116 3.62 8.18 18.38
CA ARG A 116 4.74 7.26 18.67
C ARG A 116 4.38 5.79 18.60
N TYR A 117 3.15 5.41 18.94
CA TYR A 117 2.74 4.01 18.88
C TYR A 117 2.57 3.50 17.44
N GLU A 118 2.38 4.39 16.46
CA GLU A 118 2.27 4.02 15.04
C GLU A 118 3.59 3.49 14.46
N THR A 119 4.73 3.67 15.16
CA THR A 119 6.04 3.13 14.73
C THR A 119 6.16 1.61 14.85
N TYR A 120 5.16 0.93 15.41
CA TYR A 120 5.10 -0.54 15.46
C TYR A 120 3.68 -1.08 15.39
N ALA A 121 2.66 -0.28 15.78
CA ALA A 121 1.28 -0.73 15.84
C ALA A 121 0.77 -1.29 14.51
N HIS A 122 1.09 -0.62 13.39
CA HIS A 122 0.64 -1.07 12.08
C HIS A 122 1.29 -2.39 11.67
N ALA A 123 2.60 -2.55 11.86
CA ALA A 123 3.31 -3.79 11.58
C ALA A 123 2.72 -4.98 12.36
N VAL A 124 2.54 -4.86 13.68
CA VAL A 124 2.02 -5.96 14.50
C VAL A 124 0.56 -6.31 14.14
N SER A 125 -0.30 -5.30 14.01
CA SER A 125 -1.71 -5.53 13.68
C SER A 125 -1.91 -6.07 12.25
N SER A 126 -1.08 -5.68 11.28
CA SER A 126 -1.15 -6.25 9.95
C SER A 126 -0.61 -7.66 9.90
N ALA A 127 0.43 -7.97 10.67
CA ALA A 127 0.95 -9.33 10.77
C ALA A 127 -0.11 -10.30 11.31
N LEU A 128 -0.87 -9.89 12.34
CA LEU A 128 -2.01 -10.66 12.84
C LEU A 128 -3.14 -10.80 11.81
N THR A 129 -3.41 -9.76 11.03
CA THR A 129 -4.47 -9.82 10.00
C THR A 129 -4.07 -10.75 8.85
N VAL A 130 -2.90 -10.51 8.25
CA VAL A 130 -2.41 -11.23 7.06
C VAL A 130 -1.88 -12.61 7.40
N GLY A 131 -1.20 -12.77 8.54
CA GLY A 131 -0.65 -14.06 8.97
C GLY A 131 -1.72 -15.11 9.23
N PHE A 132 -2.90 -14.71 9.71
CA PHE A 132 -4.07 -15.58 9.87
C PHE A 132 -4.94 -15.68 8.59
N GLY A 133 -4.46 -15.19 7.45
CA GLY A 133 -5.11 -15.37 6.15
C GLY A 133 -6.00 -14.22 5.67
N GLY A 134 -6.07 -13.09 6.38
CA GLY A 134 -6.79 -11.92 5.89
C GLY A 134 -6.29 -11.46 4.52
N SER A 135 -7.20 -11.30 3.55
CA SER A 135 -6.87 -11.11 2.13
C SER A 135 -6.40 -9.69 1.79
N VAL A 136 -5.34 -9.22 2.42
CA VAL A 136 -4.77 -7.87 2.27
C VAL A 136 -3.24 -7.93 2.24
N GLY A 137 -2.60 -6.86 1.80
CA GLY A 137 -1.14 -6.76 1.73
C GLY A 137 -0.50 -6.09 2.94
N LEU A 138 0.81 -6.29 3.12
CA LEU A 138 1.60 -5.73 4.22
C LEU A 138 2.19 -4.33 3.93
N GLU A 139 1.98 -3.82 2.72
CA GLU A 139 2.68 -2.64 2.18
C GLU A 139 2.25 -1.34 2.86
N ALA A 140 0.94 -1.10 2.90
CA ALA A 140 0.42 0.11 3.54
C ALA A 140 0.80 0.17 5.04
N PRO A 141 0.69 -0.93 5.81
CA PRO A 141 1.19 -0.98 7.18
C PRO A 141 2.67 -0.64 7.33
N ILE A 142 3.56 -1.20 6.49
CA ILE A 142 5.00 -0.92 6.62
C ILE A 142 5.35 0.49 6.16
N ILE A 143 4.69 1.01 5.13
CA ILE A 143 4.82 2.40 4.68
C ILE A 143 4.40 3.36 5.80
N ARG A 144 3.25 3.13 6.44
CA ARG A 144 2.82 3.94 7.61
C ARG A 144 3.77 3.83 8.78
N THR A 145 4.25 2.62 9.07
CA THR A 145 5.18 2.36 10.17
C THR A 145 6.49 3.10 9.96
N GLY A 146 7.07 2.98 8.76
CA GLY A 146 8.25 3.73 8.33
C GLY A 146 8.03 5.24 8.40
N SER A 147 6.90 5.72 7.87
CA SER A 147 6.51 7.13 7.98
C SER A 147 6.42 7.61 9.42
N ALA A 148 5.86 6.82 10.33
CA ALA A 148 5.80 7.14 11.75
C ALA A 148 7.20 7.20 12.38
N ILE A 149 8.11 6.29 12.02
CA ILE A 149 9.51 6.31 12.47
C ILE A 149 10.18 7.61 12.03
N GLY A 150 10.08 7.95 10.74
CA GLY A 150 10.62 9.18 10.18
C GLY A 150 10.05 10.45 10.83
N ALA A 151 8.73 10.52 10.98
CA ALA A 151 8.04 11.66 11.59
C ALA A 151 8.39 11.84 13.07
N ASN A 152 8.51 10.75 13.83
CA ASN A 152 8.86 10.82 15.24
C ASN A 152 10.33 11.19 15.45
N LEU A 153 11.24 10.65 14.63
CA LEU A 153 12.65 11.04 14.68
C LEU A 153 12.82 12.53 14.33
N ALA A 154 12.11 12.99 13.29
CA ALA A 154 12.06 14.40 12.92
C ALA A 154 11.53 15.29 14.07
N SER A 155 10.48 14.84 14.76
CA SER A 155 9.92 15.57 15.91
C SER A 155 10.89 15.62 17.09
N ILE A 156 11.62 14.54 17.37
CA ILE A 156 12.66 14.50 18.41
C ILE A 156 13.76 15.51 18.08
N MET A 157 14.13 15.60 16.80
CA MET A 157 15.14 16.50 16.27
C MET A 157 14.67 17.96 16.11
N GLN A 158 13.39 18.24 16.35
CA GLN A 158 12.80 19.58 16.26
C GLN A 158 13.03 20.28 14.91
N VAL A 159 13.01 19.53 13.81
CA VAL A 159 13.20 20.10 12.47
C VAL A 159 11.95 20.83 11.97
N GLY A 160 12.14 21.75 11.03
CA GLY A 160 11.02 22.45 10.37
C GLY A 160 10.12 21.51 9.55
N ARG A 161 8.88 21.95 9.30
CA ARG A 161 7.83 21.13 8.66
C ARG A 161 8.25 20.49 7.34
N LYS A 162 8.94 21.23 6.45
CA LYS A 162 9.45 20.68 5.18
C LYS A 162 10.37 19.48 5.38
N ARG A 163 11.27 19.56 6.36
CA ARG A 163 12.19 18.45 6.71
C ARG A 163 11.45 17.32 7.41
N GLN A 164 10.42 17.63 8.21
CA GLN A 164 9.57 16.61 8.83
C GLN A 164 8.83 15.76 7.78
N THR A 165 8.24 16.41 6.76
CA THR A 165 7.62 15.70 5.62
C THR A 165 8.63 14.86 4.86
N LEU A 166 9.83 15.40 4.61
CA LEU A 166 10.92 14.66 3.96
C LEU A 166 11.31 13.40 4.75
N PHE A 167 11.54 13.51 6.06
CA PHE A 167 11.93 12.37 6.89
C PHE A 167 10.80 11.34 7.04
N LEU A 168 9.54 11.77 7.11
CA LEU A 168 8.39 10.87 7.00
C LEU A 168 8.45 10.07 5.68
N ALA A 169 8.70 10.75 4.56
CA ALA A 169 8.79 10.10 3.25
C ALA A 169 10.04 9.20 3.12
N CYS A 170 11.17 9.57 3.74
CA CYS A 170 12.34 8.69 3.86
C CYS A 170 11.96 7.37 4.56
N GLY A 171 11.19 7.44 5.63
CA GLY A 171 10.70 6.25 6.33
C GLY A 171 9.76 5.40 5.49
N ALA A 172 8.83 6.02 4.75
CA ALA A 172 7.97 5.32 3.79
C ALA A 172 8.79 4.59 2.71
N ALA A 173 9.71 5.31 2.05
CA ALA A 173 10.57 4.78 1.01
C ALA A 173 11.44 3.62 1.53
N ALA A 174 12.01 3.77 2.73
CA ALA A 174 12.80 2.72 3.38
C ALA A 174 11.97 1.49 3.73
N GLY A 175 10.77 1.66 4.29
CA GLY A 175 9.87 0.56 4.61
C GLY A 175 9.43 -0.23 3.37
N MET A 176 9.04 0.48 2.30
CA MET A 176 8.68 -0.14 1.02
C MET A 176 9.88 -0.82 0.36
N SER A 177 11.04 -0.17 0.35
CA SER A 177 12.29 -0.73 -0.17
C SER A 177 12.70 -2.00 0.56
N ALA A 178 12.61 -2.00 1.90
CA ALA A 178 13.01 -3.14 2.73
C ALA A 178 12.06 -4.34 2.57
N ILE A 179 10.74 -4.13 2.47
CA ILE A 179 9.79 -5.24 2.36
C ILE A 179 9.86 -5.91 0.98
N PHE A 180 10.18 -5.16 -0.08
CA PHE A 180 10.20 -5.66 -1.46
C PHE A 180 11.59 -5.86 -2.04
N ASN A 181 12.63 -5.45 -1.33
CA ASN A 181 13.99 -5.35 -1.87
C ASN A 181 14.02 -4.50 -3.17
N SER A 182 13.27 -3.41 -3.19
CA SER A 182 12.98 -2.58 -4.37
C SER A 182 13.19 -1.09 -4.05
N PRO A 183 14.46 -0.61 -4.02
CA PRO A 183 14.78 0.75 -3.59
C PRO A 183 14.29 1.83 -4.52
N VAL A 184 14.39 1.65 -5.85
CA VAL A 184 13.99 2.69 -6.80
C VAL A 184 12.48 2.85 -6.76
N ALA A 185 11.73 1.75 -6.71
CA ALA A 185 10.29 1.81 -6.56
C ALA A 185 9.84 2.52 -5.27
N GLY A 186 10.51 2.24 -4.14
CA GLY A 186 10.21 2.90 -2.87
C GLY A 186 10.41 4.42 -2.91
N VAL A 187 11.46 4.89 -3.58
CA VAL A 187 11.72 6.34 -3.76
C VAL A 187 10.70 6.98 -4.68
N ILE A 188 10.40 6.34 -5.81
CA ILE A 188 9.43 6.86 -6.78
C ILE A 188 8.04 6.90 -6.16
N PHE A 189 7.63 5.86 -5.41
CA PHE A 189 6.39 5.87 -4.65
C PHE A 189 6.32 7.05 -3.68
N ALA A 190 7.36 7.26 -2.87
CA ALA A 190 7.39 8.39 -1.94
C ALA A 190 7.28 9.73 -2.70
N PHE A 191 7.91 9.85 -3.87
CA PHE A 191 7.86 11.06 -4.67
C PHE A 191 6.49 11.31 -5.32
N GLU A 192 5.95 10.30 -6.01
CA GLU A 192 4.72 10.38 -6.80
C GLU A 192 3.47 10.43 -5.91
N VAL A 193 3.44 9.66 -4.82
CA VAL A 193 2.26 9.49 -3.95
C VAL A 193 2.28 10.38 -2.71
N LEU A 194 3.44 10.56 -2.06
CA LEU A 194 3.53 11.28 -0.78
C LEU A 194 4.03 12.71 -0.92
N LEU A 195 4.94 12.98 -1.85
CA LEU A 195 5.68 14.25 -1.95
C LEU A 195 5.40 15.03 -3.24
N THR A 196 4.17 14.98 -3.76
CA THR A 196 3.78 15.53 -5.07
C THR A 196 4.19 17.01 -5.29
N ASP A 197 4.36 17.81 -4.23
CA ASP A 197 4.77 19.24 -4.30
C ASP A 197 6.22 19.53 -3.84
N MET A 198 7.07 18.53 -3.59
CA MET A 198 8.45 18.76 -3.11
C MET A 198 9.50 18.84 -4.24
N ALA A 199 10.50 19.69 -4.04
CA ALA A 199 11.58 19.90 -5.01
C ALA A 199 12.62 18.77 -5.02
N LEU A 200 13.28 18.59 -6.18
CA LEU A 200 14.25 17.53 -6.49
C LEU A 200 15.40 17.36 -5.49
N HIS A 201 15.79 18.40 -4.74
CA HIS A 201 16.84 18.29 -3.72
C HIS A 201 16.48 17.31 -2.58
N SER A 202 15.19 16.98 -2.41
CA SER A 202 14.69 15.98 -1.47
C SER A 202 14.96 14.54 -1.91
N PHE A 203 15.40 14.33 -3.15
CA PHE A 203 15.60 13.01 -3.75
C PHE A 203 16.79 12.25 -3.15
N ILE A 204 17.90 12.93 -2.86
CA ILE A 204 19.12 12.29 -2.33
C ILE A 204 18.86 11.65 -0.95
N PRO A 205 18.27 12.35 0.04
CA PRO A 205 17.90 11.75 1.32
C PRO A 205 16.98 10.52 1.19
N LEU A 206 16.00 10.58 0.28
CA LEU A 206 15.08 9.45 0.00
C LEU A 206 15.84 8.23 -0.53
N LEU A 207 16.70 8.43 -1.53
CA LEU A 207 17.55 7.37 -2.09
C LEU A 207 18.40 6.69 -1.03
N ILE A 208 19.08 7.49 -0.20
CA ILE A 208 19.96 6.97 0.85
C ILE A 208 19.15 6.17 1.87
N SER A 209 17.98 6.67 2.28
CA SER A 209 17.11 5.96 3.23
C SER A 209 16.58 4.64 2.64
N ALA A 210 16.09 4.67 1.39
CA ALA A 210 15.60 3.49 0.69
C ALA A 210 16.69 2.44 0.49
N ALA A 211 17.88 2.85 0.04
CA ALA A 211 19.02 1.95 -0.13
C ALA A 211 19.45 1.34 1.21
N THR A 212 19.50 2.13 2.29
CA THR A 212 19.83 1.62 3.62
C THR A 212 18.80 0.59 4.10
N GLY A 213 17.50 0.86 3.90
CA GLY A 213 16.43 -0.08 4.24
C GLY A 213 16.56 -1.41 3.50
N ALA A 214 16.82 -1.38 2.19
CA ALA A 214 17.06 -2.59 1.39
C ALA A 214 18.33 -3.33 1.81
N VAL A 215 19.42 -2.64 2.10
CA VAL A 215 20.67 -3.26 2.58
C VAL A 215 20.41 -3.98 3.90
N VAL A 216 19.73 -3.35 4.86
CA VAL A 216 19.38 -4.00 6.13
C VAL A 216 18.50 -5.21 5.91
N ALA A 217 17.48 -5.11 5.05
CA ALA A 217 16.64 -6.25 4.72
C ALA A 217 17.47 -7.39 4.11
N ARG A 218 18.28 -7.10 3.10
CA ARG A 218 19.14 -8.07 2.41
C ARG A 218 20.17 -8.76 3.31
N LEU A 219 20.66 -8.08 4.35
CA LEU A 219 21.59 -8.69 5.30
C LEU A 219 20.93 -9.68 6.26
N LEU A 220 19.64 -9.50 6.55
CA LEU A 220 18.93 -10.29 7.57
C LEU A 220 17.94 -11.29 6.98
N TYR A 221 17.36 -10.97 5.82
CA TYR A 221 16.31 -11.72 5.16
C TYR A 221 16.31 -11.38 3.66
N TYR A 222 16.97 -12.23 2.87
CA TYR A 222 17.06 -12.05 1.42
C TYR A 222 16.28 -13.14 0.67
N GLU A 223 15.14 -12.74 0.11
CA GLU A 223 14.42 -13.52 -0.90
C GLU A 223 13.93 -12.55 -1.98
N GLN A 224 14.24 -12.87 -3.24
CA GLN A 224 13.66 -12.15 -4.37
C GLN A 224 12.18 -12.55 -4.45
N LEU A 225 11.28 -11.57 -4.36
CA LEU A 225 9.86 -11.87 -4.22
C LEU A 225 9.26 -12.47 -5.48
N PHE A 226 9.68 -12.03 -6.68
CA PHE A 226 9.20 -12.55 -7.96
C PHE A 226 10.36 -12.90 -8.90
N PHE A 227 10.23 -14.01 -9.62
CA PHE A 227 11.16 -14.43 -10.65
C PHE A 227 10.44 -14.51 -11.99
N LEU A 228 10.93 -13.74 -12.98
CA LEU A 228 10.43 -13.83 -14.35
C LEU A 228 11.50 -14.50 -15.23
N PRO A 229 11.22 -15.70 -15.78
CA PRO A 229 12.18 -16.44 -16.60
C PRO A 229 12.46 -15.76 -17.96
N THR A 230 11.44 -15.15 -18.57
CA THR A 230 11.52 -14.52 -19.89
C THR A 230 11.79 -13.01 -19.77
N LYS A 231 12.78 -12.50 -20.49
CA LYS A 231 13.11 -11.05 -20.48
C LYS A 231 12.82 -10.35 -21.80
N ASP A 232 12.56 -11.08 -22.87
CA ASP A 232 12.25 -10.53 -24.18
C ASP A 232 10.74 -10.45 -24.42
N TRP A 233 10.32 -9.53 -25.29
CA TRP A 233 8.93 -9.37 -25.70
C TRP A 233 8.84 -9.22 -27.22
N ALA A 234 7.80 -9.82 -27.81
CA ALA A 234 7.55 -9.73 -29.25
C ALA A 234 6.77 -8.47 -29.62
N ILE A 235 7.14 -7.85 -30.74
CA ILE A 235 6.46 -6.67 -31.29
C ILE A 235 5.01 -7.02 -31.66
N ASP A 236 4.76 -8.25 -32.12
CA ASP A 236 3.42 -8.74 -32.48
C ASP A 236 2.46 -8.78 -31.27
N GLY A 237 2.99 -8.73 -30.05
CA GLY A 237 2.20 -8.63 -28.82
C GLY A 237 1.64 -7.24 -28.52
N ILE A 238 2.09 -6.18 -29.20
CA ILE A 238 1.68 -4.79 -28.92
C ILE A 238 0.15 -4.59 -28.94
N PRO A 239 -0.61 -5.05 -29.95
CA PRO A 239 -2.06 -4.89 -29.96
C PRO A 239 -2.73 -5.51 -28.72
N PHE A 240 -2.24 -6.67 -28.28
CA PHE A 240 -2.74 -7.37 -27.12
C PHE A 240 -2.39 -6.66 -25.81
N TYR A 241 -1.21 -6.04 -25.71
CA TYR A 241 -0.87 -5.16 -24.58
C TYR A 241 -1.80 -3.95 -24.48
N VAL A 242 -2.17 -3.33 -25.62
CA VAL A 242 -3.13 -2.20 -25.64
C VAL A 242 -4.51 -2.65 -25.14
N LEU A 243 -5.01 -3.78 -25.62
CA LEU A 243 -6.29 -4.35 -25.17
C LEU A 243 -6.26 -4.68 -23.67
N LEU A 244 -5.19 -5.34 -23.20
CA LEU A 244 -4.99 -5.64 -21.79
C LEU A 244 -4.95 -4.38 -20.93
N ALA A 245 -4.35 -3.29 -21.41
CA ALA A 245 -4.29 -2.01 -20.69
C ALA A 245 -5.67 -1.40 -20.47
N ILE A 246 -6.57 -1.49 -21.46
CA ILE A 246 -7.96 -1.04 -21.34
C ILE A 246 -8.67 -1.87 -20.26
N LEU A 247 -8.52 -3.20 -20.30
CA LEU A 247 -9.10 -4.10 -19.30
C LEU A 247 -8.57 -3.79 -17.89
N CYS A 248 -7.26 -3.55 -17.74
CA CYS A 248 -6.65 -3.14 -16.48
C CYS A 248 -7.26 -1.82 -15.97
N GLY A 249 -7.44 -0.83 -16.84
CA GLY A 249 -8.03 0.45 -16.47
C GLY A 249 -9.47 0.32 -15.97
N LEU A 250 -10.30 -0.46 -16.67
CA LEU A 250 -11.68 -0.74 -16.30
C LEU A 250 -11.78 -1.55 -15.00
N LEU A 251 -10.91 -2.55 -14.83
CA LEU A 251 -10.87 -3.35 -13.61
C LEU A 251 -10.41 -2.50 -12.40
N SER A 252 -9.47 -1.58 -12.61
CA SER A 252 -9.03 -0.63 -11.58
C SER A 252 -10.20 0.22 -11.07
N VAL A 253 -11.03 0.74 -11.97
CA VAL A 253 -12.24 1.50 -11.62
C VAL A 253 -13.22 0.63 -10.82
N THR A 254 -13.41 -0.61 -11.26
CA THR A 254 -14.29 -1.58 -10.58
C THR A 254 -13.80 -1.86 -9.17
N MET A 255 -12.49 -2.06 -8.98
CA MET A 255 -11.87 -2.25 -7.68
C MET A 255 -12.08 -1.04 -6.76
N ILE A 256 -11.78 0.18 -7.22
CA ILE A 256 -11.95 1.41 -6.43
C ILE A 256 -13.41 1.55 -5.95
N ARG A 257 -14.37 1.44 -6.87
CA ARG A 257 -15.79 1.64 -6.56
C ARG A 257 -16.34 0.55 -5.65
N THR A 258 -15.96 -0.71 -5.89
CA THR A 258 -16.42 -1.85 -5.08
C THR A 258 -15.86 -1.78 -3.67
N ASN A 259 -14.58 -1.43 -3.53
CA ASN A 259 -13.96 -1.26 -2.22
C ASN A 259 -14.68 -0.22 -1.37
N LEU A 260 -15.02 0.94 -1.95
CA LEU A 260 -15.76 1.99 -1.27
C LEU A 260 -17.18 1.56 -0.90
N ARG A 261 -17.91 0.91 -1.82
CA ARG A 261 -19.27 0.42 -1.56
C ARG A 261 -19.30 -0.59 -0.41
N ILE A 262 -18.40 -1.58 -0.42
CA ILE A 262 -18.30 -2.58 0.64
C ILE A 262 -17.93 -1.91 1.96
N THR A 263 -16.96 -1.00 1.95
CA THR A 263 -16.54 -0.27 3.16
C THR A 263 -17.71 0.53 3.74
N SER A 264 -18.48 1.25 2.92
CA SER A 264 -19.68 1.98 3.37
C SER A 264 -20.73 1.03 3.96
N TYR A 265 -21.06 -0.06 3.26
CA TYR A 265 -22.04 -1.06 3.73
C TYR A 265 -21.68 -1.62 5.11
N PHE A 266 -20.43 -2.03 5.31
CA PHE A 266 -19.97 -2.54 6.60
C PHE A 266 -19.85 -1.46 7.68
N ASN A 267 -19.68 -0.19 7.30
CA ASN A 267 -19.69 0.93 8.25
C ASN A 267 -21.09 1.30 8.75
N GLU A 268 -22.15 0.97 8.01
CA GLU A 268 -23.54 1.13 8.45
C GLU A 268 -23.95 0.10 9.51
N LEU A 269 -23.23 -1.02 9.62
CA LEU A 269 -23.47 -2.05 10.63
C LEU A 269 -23.08 -1.55 12.04
N LYS A 270 -24.09 -1.13 12.82
CA LYS A 270 -23.90 -0.55 14.16
C LYS A 270 -23.31 -1.50 15.21
N ARG A 271 -23.47 -2.82 15.05
CA ARG A 271 -23.00 -3.83 16.03
C ARG A 271 -21.63 -4.40 15.60
N PRO A 272 -20.53 -4.07 16.32
CA PRO A 272 -19.19 -4.51 15.92
C PRO A 272 -19.02 -6.03 15.87
N VAL A 273 -19.69 -6.78 16.77
CA VAL A 273 -19.62 -8.25 16.80
C VAL A 273 -20.25 -8.86 15.56
N VAL A 274 -21.40 -8.34 15.11
CA VAL A 274 -22.08 -8.80 13.89
C VAL A 274 -21.23 -8.46 12.66
N LYS A 275 -20.66 -7.25 12.63
CA LYS A 275 -19.76 -6.79 11.58
C LYS A 275 -18.57 -7.75 11.39
N VAL A 276 -17.87 -8.08 12.48
CA VAL A 276 -16.71 -8.97 12.46
C VAL A 276 -17.10 -10.42 12.17
N GLY A 277 -18.17 -10.93 12.80
CA GLY A 277 -18.63 -12.31 12.59
C GLY A 277 -19.06 -12.57 11.14
N LEU A 278 -19.91 -11.70 10.57
CA LEU A 278 -20.40 -11.85 9.20
C LEU A 278 -19.28 -11.70 8.18
N GLY A 279 -18.44 -10.68 8.31
CA GLY A 279 -17.36 -10.46 7.36
C GLY A 279 -16.24 -11.50 7.47
N GLY A 280 -15.88 -11.90 8.69
CA GLY A 280 -14.84 -12.92 8.91
C GLY A 280 -15.24 -14.29 8.38
N LEU A 281 -16.49 -14.71 8.59
CA LEU A 281 -17.02 -15.94 8.01
C LEU A 281 -17.12 -15.85 6.47
N ALA A 282 -17.52 -14.71 5.92
CA ALA A 282 -17.57 -14.51 4.48
C ALA A 282 -16.17 -14.63 3.83
N ILE A 283 -15.14 -14.01 4.42
CA ILE A 283 -13.75 -14.14 3.95
C ILE A 283 -13.28 -15.58 4.07
N GLY A 284 -13.54 -16.23 5.21
CA GLY A 284 -13.20 -17.63 5.42
C GLY A 284 -13.81 -18.57 4.40
N LEU A 285 -15.09 -18.38 4.06
CA LEU A 285 -15.77 -19.16 3.03
C LEU A 285 -15.19 -18.90 1.64
N LEU A 286 -14.87 -17.64 1.30
CA LEU A 286 -14.24 -17.31 0.03
C LEU A 286 -12.86 -17.97 -0.10
N ILE A 287 -12.04 -17.92 0.95
CA ILE A 287 -10.71 -18.55 0.98
C ILE A 287 -10.83 -20.08 0.91
N PHE A 288 -11.83 -20.68 1.56
CA PHE A 288 -12.07 -22.12 1.46
C PHE A 288 -12.42 -22.55 0.03
N LEU A 289 -13.26 -21.79 -0.66
CA LEU A 289 -13.59 -22.06 -2.07
C LEU A 289 -12.43 -21.73 -3.01
N MET A 290 -11.65 -20.71 -2.69
CA MET A 290 -10.58 -20.16 -3.51
C MET A 290 -9.34 -19.87 -2.63
N PRO A 291 -8.50 -20.89 -2.36
CA PRO A 291 -7.29 -20.75 -1.56
C PRO A 291 -6.31 -19.65 -2.00
N PRO A 292 -6.17 -19.29 -3.30
CA PRO A 292 -5.35 -18.15 -3.74
C PRO A 292 -5.68 -16.81 -3.08
N LEU A 293 -6.86 -16.69 -2.47
CA LEU A 293 -7.27 -15.49 -1.75
C LEU A 293 -6.56 -15.33 -0.39
N PHE A 294 -5.97 -16.40 0.15
CA PHE A 294 -5.31 -16.40 1.47
C PHE A 294 -4.16 -15.39 1.55
N GLY A 295 -4.23 -14.48 2.53
CA GLY A 295 -3.19 -13.47 2.74
C GLY A 295 -2.97 -12.57 1.51
N GLU A 296 -1.70 -12.35 1.19
CA GLU A 296 -1.29 -11.46 0.09
C GLU A 296 -1.63 -12.04 -1.29
N GLY A 297 -1.57 -13.37 -1.45
CA GLY A 297 -1.72 -14.07 -2.73
C GLY A 297 -0.44 -14.11 -3.59
N TYR A 298 0.72 -13.75 -3.02
CA TYR A 298 1.99 -13.71 -3.77
C TYR A 298 2.51 -15.05 -4.24
N GLU A 299 2.19 -16.14 -3.55
CA GLU A 299 2.51 -17.50 -4.01
C GLU A 299 1.84 -17.80 -5.36
N THR A 300 0.55 -17.52 -5.48
CA THR A 300 -0.16 -17.63 -6.77
C THR A 300 0.45 -16.72 -7.83
N VAL A 301 0.75 -15.45 -7.50
CA VAL A 301 1.37 -14.53 -8.45
C VAL A 301 2.73 -15.06 -8.94
N ASN A 302 3.54 -15.61 -8.03
CA ASN A 302 4.82 -16.25 -8.35
C ASN A 302 4.66 -17.43 -9.30
N ASN A 303 3.70 -18.31 -9.00
CA ASN A 303 3.48 -19.48 -9.84
C ASN A 303 2.97 -19.08 -11.24
N LEU A 304 2.11 -18.06 -11.33
CA LEU A 304 1.68 -17.51 -12.63
C LEU A 304 2.87 -16.90 -13.41
N LEU A 305 3.76 -16.16 -12.75
CA LEU A 305 4.98 -15.64 -13.39
C LEU A 305 5.97 -16.75 -13.79
N ALA A 306 5.98 -17.86 -13.07
CA ALA A 306 6.81 -19.02 -13.36
C ALA A 306 6.22 -19.95 -14.44
N GLY A 307 5.02 -19.66 -14.97
CA GLY A 307 4.34 -20.49 -15.96
C GLY A 307 3.57 -21.69 -15.37
N GLN A 308 3.47 -21.79 -14.05
CA GLN A 308 2.82 -22.88 -13.32
C GLN A 308 1.33 -22.58 -13.08
N PHE A 309 0.57 -22.40 -14.16
CA PHE A 309 -0.79 -21.85 -14.11
C PHE A 309 -1.81 -22.75 -13.40
N GLN A 310 -1.59 -24.07 -13.45
CA GLN A 310 -2.44 -25.07 -12.78
C GLN A 310 -2.43 -24.92 -11.26
N SER A 311 -1.38 -24.32 -10.69
CA SER A 311 -1.25 -24.11 -9.25
C SER A 311 -2.35 -23.19 -8.67
N ILE A 312 -3.02 -22.39 -9.50
CA ILE A 312 -4.14 -21.55 -9.03
C ILE A 312 -5.29 -22.37 -8.43
N LEU A 313 -5.40 -23.65 -8.81
CA LEU A 313 -6.41 -24.58 -8.30
C LEU A 313 -5.92 -25.42 -7.12
N GLU A 314 -4.64 -25.31 -6.73
CA GLU A 314 -4.07 -26.08 -5.62
C GLU A 314 -4.85 -25.83 -4.33
N HIS A 315 -5.04 -26.91 -3.58
CA HIS A 315 -5.84 -26.95 -2.35
C HIS A 315 -7.32 -26.57 -2.49
N SER A 316 -7.79 -26.21 -3.69
CA SER A 316 -9.20 -25.89 -3.92
C SER A 316 -10.05 -27.17 -3.99
N PRO A 317 -11.35 -27.10 -3.64
CA PRO A 317 -12.28 -28.22 -3.85
C PRO A 317 -12.41 -28.64 -5.33
N PHE A 318 -11.98 -27.76 -6.25
CA PHE A 318 -12.08 -27.94 -7.69
C PHE A 318 -10.79 -28.44 -8.33
N TYR A 319 -9.80 -28.88 -7.53
CA TYR A 319 -8.52 -29.36 -8.04
C TYR A 319 -8.68 -30.49 -9.07
N TRP A 320 -9.70 -31.33 -8.97
CA TRP A 320 -9.97 -32.41 -9.95
C TRP A 320 -10.25 -31.93 -11.39
N LEU A 321 -10.51 -30.62 -11.59
CA LEU A 321 -10.71 -29.99 -12.89
C LEU A 321 -9.43 -29.29 -13.41
N TYR A 322 -8.26 -29.53 -12.81
CA TYR A 322 -7.01 -28.82 -13.14
C TYR A 322 -6.59 -28.94 -14.62
N ASP A 323 -6.94 -30.04 -15.27
CA ASP A 323 -6.63 -30.29 -16.69
C ASP A 323 -7.56 -29.53 -17.66
N ASN A 324 -8.66 -28.93 -17.19
CA ASN A 324 -9.61 -28.25 -18.07
C ASN A 324 -9.24 -26.76 -18.26
N PRO A 325 -8.75 -26.34 -19.45
CA PRO A 325 -8.24 -24.99 -19.65
C PRO A 325 -9.33 -23.92 -19.55
N PHE A 326 -10.56 -24.22 -20.00
CA PHE A 326 -11.69 -23.29 -19.88
C PHE A 326 -12.13 -23.09 -18.43
N PHE A 327 -12.14 -24.18 -17.65
CA PHE A 327 -12.44 -24.10 -16.22
C PHE A 327 -11.39 -23.27 -15.48
N LEU A 328 -10.12 -23.44 -15.84
CA LEU A 328 -9.02 -22.72 -15.23
C LEU A 328 -9.12 -21.19 -15.48
N ILE A 329 -9.50 -20.77 -16.70
CA ILE A 329 -9.82 -19.36 -16.99
C ILE A 329 -11.02 -18.89 -16.16
N GLY A 330 -12.10 -19.67 -16.13
CA GLY A 330 -13.29 -19.34 -15.35
C GLY A 330 -12.99 -19.17 -13.86
N PHE A 331 -12.15 -20.06 -13.30
CA PHE A 331 -11.69 -19.99 -11.93
C PHE A 331 -10.82 -18.76 -11.68
N ALA A 332 -9.88 -18.44 -12.59
CA ALA A 332 -9.05 -17.24 -12.48
C ALA A 332 -9.89 -15.95 -12.47
N LEU A 333 -10.90 -15.84 -13.35
CA LEU A 333 -11.82 -14.70 -13.39
C LEU A 333 -12.69 -14.61 -12.13
N ALA A 334 -13.16 -15.76 -11.62
CA ALA A 334 -13.90 -15.81 -10.36
C ALA A 334 -13.01 -15.44 -9.15
N ALA A 335 -11.76 -15.89 -9.13
CA ALA A 335 -10.79 -15.58 -8.08
C ALA A 335 -10.43 -14.09 -8.08
N LEU A 336 -10.29 -13.50 -9.26
CA LEU A 336 -10.13 -12.06 -9.45
C LEU A 336 -11.32 -11.30 -8.84
N ALA A 337 -12.56 -11.66 -9.20
CA ALA A 337 -13.74 -11.01 -8.60
C ALA A 337 -13.76 -11.17 -7.07
N ALA A 338 -13.53 -12.39 -6.58
CA ALA A 338 -13.54 -12.73 -5.16
C ALA A 338 -12.44 -12.00 -4.37
N LYS A 339 -11.25 -11.75 -4.94
CA LYS A 339 -10.17 -11.00 -4.26
C LYS A 339 -10.56 -9.56 -3.99
N ILE A 340 -11.34 -8.92 -4.86
CA ILE A 340 -11.87 -7.57 -4.61
C ILE A 340 -12.79 -7.58 -3.38
N PHE A 341 -13.69 -8.56 -3.28
CA PHE A 341 -14.57 -8.70 -2.12
C PHE A 341 -13.80 -9.05 -0.85
N ALA A 342 -12.94 -10.07 -0.89
CA ALA A 342 -12.20 -10.55 0.27
C ALA A 342 -11.31 -9.45 0.88
N SER A 343 -10.57 -8.71 0.04
CA SER A 343 -9.73 -7.59 0.49
C SER A 343 -10.56 -6.44 1.08
N SER A 344 -11.64 -6.07 0.42
CA SER A 344 -12.50 -4.98 0.86
C SER A 344 -13.23 -5.30 2.17
N ILE A 345 -13.74 -6.52 2.32
CA ILE A 345 -14.39 -6.98 3.57
C ILE A 345 -13.34 -7.02 4.69
N THR A 346 -12.13 -7.54 4.44
CA THR A 346 -11.07 -7.64 5.45
C THR A 346 -10.74 -6.27 6.05
N LEU A 347 -10.57 -5.25 5.21
CA LEU A 347 -10.32 -3.87 5.66
C LEU A 347 -11.54 -3.28 6.36
N ALA A 348 -12.74 -3.49 5.81
CA ALA A 348 -13.96 -2.89 6.33
C ALA A 348 -14.31 -3.38 7.74
N ILE A 349 -14.03 -4.64 8.08
CA ILE A 349 -14.37 -5.24 9.39
C ILE A 349 -13.34 -5.02 10.50
N GLY A 350 -12.26 -4.27 10.22
CA GLY A 350 -11.26 -3.89 11.22
C GLY A 350 -9.92 -4.63 11.11
N GLY A 351 -9.70 -5.38 10.03
CA GLY A 351 -8.36 -5.86 9.68
C GLY A 351 -7.44 -4.70 9.30
N ASN A 352 -6.14 -4.87 9.53
CA ASN A 352 -5.13 -3.89 9.10
C ASN A 352 -4.30 -4.45 7.94
N GLY A 353 -4.22 -3.71 6.86
CA GLY A 353 -3.49 -4.11 5.66
C GLY A 353 -3.55 -3.04 4.57
N GLY A 354 -3.08 -3.42 3.38
CA GLY A 354 -3.06 -2.61 2.18
C GLY A 354 -3.76 -3.28 1.00
N VAL A 355 -4.06 -2.47 0.00
CA VAL A 355 -4.65 -2.88 -1.28
C VAL A 355 -3.59 -3.09 -2.38
N PHE A 356 -2.30 -2.95 -2.06
CA PHE A 356 -1.18 -3.21 -2.96
C PHE A 356 -1.12 -4.67 -3.40
N ALA A 357 -0.98 -5.62 -2.48
CA ALA A 357 -0.96 -7.04 -2.83
C ALA A 357 -2.24 -7.50 -3.57
N PRO A 358 -3.46 -7.16 -3.14
CA PRO A 358 -4.67 -7.46 -3.90
C PRO A 358 -4.65 -6.88 -5.33
N SER A 359 -4.16 -5.66 -5.53
CA SER A 359 -4.06 -5.07 -6.88
C SER A 359 -3.09 -5.84 -7.77
N MET A 360 -1.95 -6.26 -7.24
CA MET A 360 -1.01 -7.11 -7.99
C MET A 360 -1.62 -8.47 -8.34
N PHE A 361 -2.29 -9.11 -7.38
CA PHE A 361 -2.97 -10.39 -7.61
C PHE A 361 -4.01 -10.30 -8.73
N LEU A 362 -4.85 -9.25 -8.70
CA LEU A 362 -5.86 -8.98 -9.72
C LEU A 362 -5.23 -8.75 -11.10
N GLY A 363 -4.11 -8.01 -11.17
CA GLY A 363 -3.39 -7.80 -12.41
C GLY A 363 -2.79 -9.10 -12.94
N ALA A 364 -2.11 -9.87 -12.09
CA ALA A 364 -1.51 -11.15 -12.46
C ALA A 364 -2.56 -12.14 -13.00
N THR A 365 -3.67 -12.30 -12.29
CA THR A 365 -4.77 -13.19 -12.70
C THR A 365 -5.47 -12.73 -13.98
N LEU A 366 -5.63 -11.41 -14.17
CA LEU A 366 -6.17 -10.84 -15.42
C LEU A 366 -5.23 -11.08 -16.60
N GLY A 367 -3.94 -10.80 -16.42
CA GLY A 367 -2.92 -10.98 -17.45
C GLY A 367 -2.80 -12.44 -17.88
N PHE A 368 -2.82 -13.35 -16.91
CA PHE A 368 -2.90 -14.79 -17.15
C PHE A 368 -4.17 -15.17 -17.92
N ALA A 369 -5.35 -14.85 -17.39
CA ALA A 369 -6.62 -15.23 -18.02
C ALA A 369 -6.76 -14.68 -19.44
N PHE A 370 -6.27 -13.45 -19.67
CA PHE A 370 -6.26 -12.83 -20.99
C PHE A 370 -5.32 -13.54 -21.97
N ALA A 371 -4.05 -13.71 -21.63
CA ALA A 371 -3.07 -14.31 -22.52
C ALA A 371 -3.38 -15.79 -22.80
N HIS A 372 -3.77 -16.53 -21.76
CA HIS A 372 -4.16 -17.93 -21.90
C HIS A 372 -5.38 -18.09 -22.81
N SER A 373 -6.37 -17.19 -22.70
CA SER A 373 -7.54 -17.20 -23.60
C SER A 373 -7.14 -16.99 -25.06
N ILE A 374 -6.19 -16.08 -25.35
CA ILE A 374 -5.71 -15.85 -26.72
C ILE A 374 -4.94 -17.06 -27.25
N ASN A 375 -4.10 -17.67 -26.42
CA ASN A 375 -3.34 -18.87 -26.79
C ASN A 375 -4.25 -20.06 -27.11
N LEU A 376 -5.37 -20.23 -26.38
CA LEU A 376 -6.35 -21.28 -26.68
C LEU A 376 -7.08 -21.08 -28.01
N LEU A 377 -7.16 -19.85 -28.51
CA LEU A 377 -7.74 -19.56 -29.83
C LEU A 377 -6.77 -19.85 -30.98
N ASP A 378 -5.50 -20.15 -30.67
CA ASP A 378 -4.41 -20.44 -31.62
C ASP A 378 -4.20 -19.33 -32.67
N TRP A 379 -4.49 -18.08 -32.29
CA TRP A 379 -4.35 -16.91 -33.18
C TRP A 379 -2.92 -16.38 -33.22
N VAL A 380 -2.30 -16.26 -32.05
CA VAL A 380 -0.92 -15.79 -31.82
C VAL A 380 -0.43 -16.43 -30.53
N GLU A 381 0.83 -16.88 -30.51
CA GLU A 381 1.47 -17.38 -29.29
C GLU A 381 1.98 -16.22 -28.43
N LEU A 382 1.26 -15.93 -27.35
CA LEU A 382 1.61 -14.92 -26.36
C LEU A 382 2.39 -15.54 -25.20
N GLN A 383 3.47 -14.87 -24.80
CA GLN A 383 4.22 -15.23 -23.60
C GLN A 383 3.42 -14.83 -22.35
N GLU A 384 2.63 -15.76 -21.82
CA GLU A 384 1.74 -15.54 -20.68
C GLU A 384 2.43 -14.88 -19.46
N PRO A 385 3.65 -15.28 -19.04
CA PRO A 385 4.36 -14.61 -17.94
C PRO A 385 4.59 -13.11 -18.15
N ASN A 386 4.82 -12.68 -19.38
CA ASN A 386 5.00 -11.26 -19.70
C ASN A 386 3.68 -10.50 -19.52
N PHE A 387 2.56 -11.09 -19.96
CA PHE A 387 1.23 -10.51 -19.80
C PHE A 387 0.80 -10.42 -18.33
N VAL A 388 1.16 -11.43 -17.53
CA VAL A 388 1.00 -11.41 -16.06
C VAL A 388 1.75 -10.21 -15.46
N ALA A 389 3.04 -10.06 -15.76
CA ALA A 389 3.86 -8.98 -15.22
C ALA A 389 3.34 -7.58 -15.61
N VAL A 390 3.04 -7.36 -16.90
CA VAL A 390 2.58 -6.03 -17.34
C VAL A 390 1.17 -5.70 -16.85
N ALA A 391 0.29 -6.69 -16.68
CA ALA A 391 -1.03 -6.49 -16.10
C ALA A 391 -0.96 -6.11 -14.62
N MET A 392 0.00 -6.67 -13.86
CA MET A 392 0.28 -6.22 -12.48
C MET A 392 0.58 -4.72 -12.44
N ALA A 393 1.47 -4.24 -13.30
CA ALA A 393 1.81 -2.82 -13.40
C ALA A 393 0.61 -1.97 -13.89
N GLY A 394 -0.10 -2.47 -14.90
CA GLY A 394 -1.31 -1.86 -15.43
C GLY A 394 -2.35 -1.61 -14.35
N LEU A 395 -2.64 -2.61 -13.52
CA LEU A 395 -3.64 -2.47 -12.47
C LEU A 395 -3.18 -1.56 -11.34
N LEU A 396 -1.93 -1.69 -10.88
CA LEU A 396 -1.36 -0.78 -9.87
C LEU A 396 -1.42 0.68 -10.33
N SER A 397 -1.05 0.93 -11.58
CA SER A 397 -1.08 2.26 -12.19
C SER A 397 -2.49 2.86 -12.20
N GLY A 398 -3.49 2.06 -12.60
CA GLY A 398 -4.90 2.49 -12.65
C GLY A 398 -5.50 2.73 -11.27
N VAL A 399 -5.24 1.84 -10.30
CA VAL A 399 -5.80 1.93 -8.93
C VAL A 399 -5.16 3.08 -8.13
N PHE A 400 -3.84 3.27 -8.25
CA PHE A 400 -3.11 4.26 -7.45
C PHE A 400 -2.98 5.61 -8.12
N LYS A 401 -3.21 5.69 -9.43
CA LYS A 401 -2.93 6.89 -10.24
C LYS A 401 -1.44 7.25 -10.18
N SER A 402 -0.59 6.23 -10.22
CA SER A 402 0.87 6.34 -10.01
C SER A 402 1.63 5.43 -10.98
N PRO A 403 1.66 5.79 -12.28
CA PRO A 403 2.26 4.97 -13.32
C PRO A 403 3.75 4.72 -13.11
N LEU A 404 4.53 5.73 -12.68
CA LEU A 404 5.98 5.55 -12.53
C LEU A 404 6.28 4.54 -11.42
N THR A 405 5.57 4.64 -10.30
CA THR A 405 5.67 3.68 -9.21
C THR A 405 5.39 2.27 -9.73
N ALA A 406 4.29 2.06 -10.46
CA ALA A 406 3.91 0.74 -10.95
C ALA A 406 4.97 0.13 -11.88
N ILE A 407 5.52 0.92 -12.82
CA ILE A 407 6.52 0.47 -13.78
C ILE A 407 7.80 0.01 -13.07
N PHE A 408 8.38 0.88 -12.25
CA PHE A 408 9.64 0.57 -11.56
C PHE A 408 9.46 -0.52 -10.51
N PHE A 409 8.30 -0.56 -9.87
CA PHE A 409 8.01 -1.57 -8.87
C PHE A 409 7.98 -2.96 -9.48
N ILE A 410 7.22 -3.16 -10.56
CA ILE A 410 7.20 -4.48 -11.22
C ILE A 410 8.56 -4.81 -11.85
N ALA A 411 9.23 -3.87 -12.52
CA ALA A 411 10.52 -4.13 -13.15
C ALA A 411 11.61 -4.57 -12.16
N GLU A 412 11.67 -3.94 -10.97
CA GLU A 412 12.61 -4.36 -9.92
C GLU A 412 12.21 -5.69 -9.29
N LEU A 413 10.92 -5.87 -9.01
CA LEU A 413 10.39 -7.09 -8.42
C LEU A 413 10.63 -8.33 -9.27
N THR A 414 10.46 -8.24 -10.58
CA THR A 414 10.68 -9.36 -11.52
C THR A 414 12.15 -9.57 -11.90
N GLY A 415 13.06 -8.71 -11.45
CA GLY A 415 14.50 -8.87 -11.66
C GLY A 415 14.99 -8.53 -13.07
N GLY A 416 14.32 -7.62 -13.78
CA GLY A 416 14.73 -7.24 -15.14
C GLY A 416 13.97 -6.07 -15.76
N TYR A 417 14.71 -5.26 -16.52
CA TYR A 417 14.18 -4.13 -17.30
C TYR A 417 13.80 -4.52 -18.75
N GLY A 418 13.75 -5.82 -19.07
CA GLY A 418 13.45 -6.29 -20.43
C GLY A 418 12.03 -5.93 -20.89
N LEU A 419 11.05 -5.97 -19.98
CA LEU A 419 9.66 -5.59 -20.25
C LEU A 419 9.36 -4.11 -20.02
N PHE A 420 10.37 -3.23 -19.91
CA PHE A 420 10.14 -1.83 -19.54
C PHE A 420 9.23 -1.09 -20.52
N VAL A 421 9.36 -1.36 -21.83
CA VAL A 421 8.52 -0.76 -22.87
C VAL A 421 7.06 -1.22 -22.76
N PRO A 422 6.73 -2.53 -22.74
CA PRO A 422 5.38 -3.00 -22.43
C PRO A 422 4.82 -2.48 -21.11
N LEU A 423 5.62 -2.46 -20.04
CA LEU A 423 5.22 -1.93 -18.72
C LEU A 423 4.81 -0.46 -18.82
N MET A 424 5.59 0.37 -19.51
CA MET A 424 5.26 1.78 -19.73
C MET A 424 3.95 1.94 -20.51
N LEU A 425 3.79 1.19 -21.59
CA LEU A 425 2.60 1.26 -22.45
C LEU A 425 1.33 0.87 -21.68
N VAL A 426 1.34 -0.29 -21.03
CA VAL A 426 0.17 -0.82 -20.31
C VAL A 426 -0.16 0.07 -19.09
N SER A 427 0.86 0.50 -18.34
CA SER A 427 0.65 1.36 -17.16
C SER A 427 0.10 2.73 -17.54
N ALA A 428 0.60 3.36 -18.60
CA ALA A 428 0.12 4.68 -19.04
C ALA A 428 -1.32 4.62 -19.57
N LEU A 429 -1.63 3.65 -20.43
CA LEU A 429 -2.98 3.50 -20.99
C LEU A 429 -4.00 3.14 -19.91
N SER A 430 -3.67 2.19 -19.01
CA SER A 430 -4.52 1.84 -17.87
C SER A 430 -4.77 3.04 -16.96
N TYR A 431 -3.74 3.86 -16.71
CA TYR A 431 -3.87 5.12 -15.97
C TYR A 431 -4.90 6.05 -16.61
N PHE A 432 -4.79 6.33 -17.90
CA PHE A 432 -5.71 7.24 -18.60
C PHE A 432 -7.15 6.71 -18.65
N VAL A 433 -7.33 5.42 -18.98
CA VAL A 433 -8.64 4.78 -18.97
C VAL A 433 -9.27 4.88 -17.59
N SER A 434 -8.51 4.55 -16.55
CA SER A 434 -9.02 4.62 -15.19
C SER A 434 -9.30 6.08 -14.77
N LEU A 435 -8.46 7.04 -15.16
CA LEU A 435 -8.60 8.46 -14.82
C LEU A 435 -9.87 9.07 -15.42
N TYR A 436 -10.24 8.63 -16.64
CA TYR A 436 -11.47 9.06 -17.29
C TYR A 436 -12.73 8.73 -16.49
N PHE A 437 -12.81 7.52 -15.91
CA PHE A 437 -13.98 7.09 -15.14
C PHE A 437 -13.91 7.40 -13.64
N GLU A 438 -12.71 7.46 -13.08
CA GLU A 438 -12.47 7.66 -11.65
C GLU A 438 -11.26 8.59 -11.46
N PRO A 439 -11.47 9.91 -11.27
CA PRO A 439 -10.40 10.90 -11.21
C PRO A 439 -9.48 10.77 -9.98
N HIS A 440 -9.95 10.09 -8.93
CA HIS A 440 -9.22 9.94 -7.68
C HIS A 440 -8.70 8.52 -7.53
N SER A 441 -7.54 8.37 -6.88
CA SER A 441 -7.01 7.07 -6.53
C SER A 441 -7.81 6.45 -5.39
N ILE A 442 -7.60 5.16 -5.15
CA ILE A 442 -8.20 4.48 -4.00
C ILE A 442 -7.90 5.18 -2.66
N PHE A 443 -6.76 5.87 -2.55
CA PHE A 443 -6.36 6.57 -1.33
C PHE A 443 -7.01 7.95 -1.17
N THR A 444 -7.26 8.66 -2.27
CA THR A 444 -7.80 10.03 -2.21
C THR A 444 -9.31 10.09 -2.38
N ARG A 445 -9.92 9.06 -3.00
CA ARG A 445 -11.36 9.03 -3.27
C ARG A 445 -12.21 9.07 -2.00
N GLU A 446 -11.85 8.32 -0.96
CA GLU A 446 -12.56 8.32 0.32
C GLU A 446 -12.47 9.70 1.01
N LEU A 447 -11.28 10.33 0.98
CA LEU A 447 -11.07 11.65 1.57
C LEU A 447 -11.86 12.73 0.85
N PHE A 448 -11.95 12.62 -0.47
CA PHE A 448 -12.73 13.51 -1.32
C PHE A 448 -14.23 13.41 -0.99
N GLN A 449 -14.77 12.18 -0.88
CA GLN A 449 -16.18 11.97 -0.49
C GLN A 449 -16.51 12.54 0.89
N LYS A 450 -15.55 12.51 1.82
CA LYS A 450 -15.68 13.12 3.16
C LYS A 450 -15.47 14.64 3.16
N GLY A 451 -15.14 15.26 2.02
CA GLY A 451 -14.83 16.69 1.91
C GLY A 451 -13.51 17.11 2.56
N LEU A 452 -12.70 16.15 3.00
CA LEU A 452 -11.46 16.36 3.76
C LEU A 452 -10.27 16.69 2.86
N TRP A 453 -10.29 16.25 1.60
CA TRP A 453 -9.18 16.47 0.67
C TRP A 453 -9.64 17.23 -0.57
N VAL A 454 -8.78 18.11 -1.05
CA VAL A 454 -8.98 18.88 -2.28
C VAL A 454 -7.85 18.51 -3.24
N PRO A 455 -8.15 18.28 -4.54
CA PRO A 455 -7.12 17.90 -5.50
C PRO A 455 -6.00 18.95 -5.63
N PRO A 456 -4.75 18.55 -5.89
CA PRO A 456 -3.62 19.47 -5.98
C PRO A 456 -3.73 20.49 -7.12
N HIS A 457 -4.50 20.16 -8.17
CA HIS A 457 -4.77 21.05 -9.31
C HIS A 457 -5.86 22.09 -9.01
N GLU A 458 -6.64 21.92 -7.93
CA GLU A 458 -7.64 22.89 -7.46
C GLU A 458 -7.10 23.68 -6.27
N ARG A 459 -5.91 24.31 -6.44
CA ARG A 459 -5.27 25.11 -5.40
C ARG A 459 -6.18 26.23 -4.88
N ASP A 460 -6.98 26.82 -5.76
CA ASP A 460 -7.89 27.91 -5.42
C ASP A 460 -8.97 27.48 -4.42
N LEU A 461 -9.55 26.30 -4.59
CA LEU A 461 -10.52 25.71 -3.66
C LEU A 461 -9.88 25.37 -2.30
N SER A 462 -8.62 24.95 -2.31
CA SER A 462 -7.86 24.70 -1.07
C SER A 462 -7.65 26.00 -0.28
N ILE A 463 -7.27 27.08 -0.98
CA ILE A 463 -7.11 28.41 -0.39
C ILE A 463 -8.44 28.91 0.18
N LEU A 464 -9.54 28.78 -0.57
CA LEU A 464 -10.87 29.17 -0.12
C LEU A 464 -11.34 28.44 1.14
N LYS A 465 -11.00 27.14 1.30
CA LYS A 465 -11.30 26.37 2.53
C LYS A 465 -10.43 26.78 3.73
N GLU A 466 -9.20 27.23 3.50
CA GLU A 466 -8.32 27.74 4.57
C GLU A 466 -8.69 29.16 5.02
N MET A 467 -9.43 29.92 4.20
CA MET A 467 -9.87 31.27 4.53
C MET A 467 -10.97 31.26 5.61
N SER A 468 -10.71 31.92 6.74
CA SER A 468 -11.76 32.18 7.72
C SER A 468 -12.65 33.33 7.24
N LEU A 469 -13.94 33.06 7.01
CA LEU A 469 -14.93 34.10 6.65
C LEU A 469 -14.88 35.32 7.58
N ARG A 470 -14.68 35.11 8.88
CA ARG A 470 -14.54 36.21 9.86
C ARG A 470 -13.36 37.14 9.60
N GLY A 471 -12.27 36.63 9.02
CA GLY A 471 -11.09 37.43 8.67
C GLY A 471 -11.26 38.21 7.36
N LEU A 472 -12.31 37.91 6.59
CA LEU A 472 -12.66 38.61 5.35
C LEU A 472 -13.76 39.65 5.54
N ILE A 473 -14.38 39.70 6.72
CA ILE A 473 -15.36 40.74 7.05
C ILE A 473 -14.59 42.05 7.23
N GLU A 474 -14.76 42.95 6.27
CA GLU A 474 -14.33 44.33 6.39
C GLU A 474 -15.05 44.98 7.57
N THR A 475 -14.29 45.52 8.52
CA THR A 475 -14.83 46.17 9.74
C THR A 475 -14.54 47.66 9.79
N ASN A 476 -13.95 48.20 8.72
CA ASN A 476 -13.55 49.59 8.55
C ASN A 476 -14.70 50.52 8.10
N PHE A 477 -15.95 50.10 8.24
CA PHE A 477 -17.11 50.93 7.93
C PHE A 477 -17.40 51.92 9.08
N ARG A 478 -17.77 53.15 8.73
CA ARG A 478 -18.30 54.11 9.72
C ARG A 478 -19.66 53.62 10.20
N LYS A 479 -19.76 53.33 11.50
CA LYS A 479 -21.02 52.97 12.16
C LYS A 479 -21.84 54.25 12.34
N VAL A 480 -23.02 54.30 11.72
CA VAL A 480 -23.97 55.39 11.93
C VAL A 480 -24.92 54.97 13.03
N HIS A 481 -25.02 55.78 14.08
CA HIS A 481 -25.96 55.57 15.17
C HIS A 481 -27.25 56.38 14.91
N PRO A 482 -28.42 55.92 15.37
CA PRO A 482 -29.70 56.62 15.16
C PRO A 482 -29.74 58.08 15.66
N GLU A 483 -28.81 58.44 16.54
CA GLU A 483 -28.69 59.78 17.14
C GLU A 483 -27.72 60.71 16.36
N MET A 484 -27.07 60.21 15.31
CA MET A 484 -26.22 61.02 14.43
C MET A 484 -27.06 61.66 13.33
N SER A 485 -27.69 62.79 13.67
CA SER A 485 -28.32 63.73 12.71
C SER A 485 -27.29 64.54 11.93
#